data_AF-A0A2V9N2R3-F1
#
_entry.id   AF-A0A2V9N2R3-F1
#
_cell.length_a   1.000
_cell.length_b   1.000
_cell.length_c   1.000
_cell.angle_alpha   90.00
_cell.angle_beta   90.00
_cell.angle_gamma   90.00
#
_symmetry.space_group_name_H-M   'P 1'
#
loop_
_entity.id
_entity.type
_entity.pdbx_description
1 polymer ?
#
loop_
_entity_poly.entity_id
_entity_poly.type
_entity_poly.pdbx_seq_one_letter_code
_entity_poly.pdbx_strand_id
1 'polypeptide(L)'
;MPKQFYELRERLLNAGVAPRHVQRYLKELADHLADLRAEEVRAGRGRAEAESAALDRLGSIDDLSKAMIEQRQFQSWCARAPWAAFGLAPLLFLAAAYFIACFILWSGWKIFLPRADTPFGTPIPIYSFQNIYFQIGRFIYFTSPVLIGWLIGLVAARQRLSMAWPTLSLVLIAWMGGTAHIQASRTAVAGGFGHISMNFFRLGSSGQNVSEAIFHTLIIFTVALLPHMIWRLRHHYARST
;
A
#
# COMPACT_ATOMS: atom_id res chain seq x y z
N MET A 1 4.84 23.02 -20.76
CA MET A 1 3.40 22.71 -20.63
C MET A 1 2.72 23.92 -20.01
N PRO A 2 1.55 24.34 -20.52
CA PRO A 2 0.82 25.48 -19.98
C PRO A 2 0.40 25.22 -18.53
N LYS A 3 0.40 26.27 -17.69
CA LYS A 3 0.05 26.20 -16.26
C LYS A 3 -1.31 25.52 -16.02
N GLN A 4 -2.26 25.73 -16.93
CA GLN A 4 -3.60 25.15 -16.90
C GLN A 4 -3.59 23.60 -16.94
N PHE A 5 -2.69 22.98 -17.69
CA PHE A 5 -2.57 21.51 -17.75
C PHE A 5 -2.05 20.93 -16.43
N TYR A 6 -1.21 21.69 -15.72
CA TYR A 6 -0.72 21.29 -14.40
C TYR A 6 -1.86 21.33 -13.37
N GLU A 7 -2.66 22.40 -13.37
CA GLU A 7 -3.82 22.55 -12.48
C GLU A 7 -4.88 21.49 -12.77
N LEU A 8 -5.17 21.21 -14.05
CA LEU A 8 -6.08 20.13 -14.46
C LEU A 8 -5.58 18.77 -13.98
N ARG A 9 -4.28 18.48 -14.15
CA ARG A 9 -3.65 17.24 -13.67
C ARG A 9 -3.84 17.09 -12.16
N GLU A 10 -3.58 18.14 -11.39
CA GLU A 10 -3.71 18.07 -9.93
C GLU A 10 -5.16 17.86 -9.50
N ARG A 11 -6.12 18.54 -10.12
CA ARG A 11 -7.55 18.34 -9.86
C ARG A 11 -8.01 16.91 -10.16
N LEU A 12 -7.62 16.35 -11.31
CA LEU A 12 -7.98 14.99 -11.70
C LEU A 12 -7.39 13.94 -10.76
N LEU A 13 -6.13 14.10 -10.34
CA LEU A 13 -5.49 13.20 -9.38
C LEU A 13 -6.15 13.29 -8.00
N ASN A 14 -6.47 14.50 -7.53
CA ASN A 14 -7.16 14.70 -6.25
C ASN A 14 -8.59 14.12 -6.27
N ALA A 15 -9.23 14.11 -7.44
CA ALA A 15 -10.54 13.46 -7.64
C ALA A 15 -10.46 11.93 -7.79
N GLY A 16 -9.28 11.32 -7.70
CA GLY A 16 -9.10 9.86 -7.69
C GLY A 16 -9.01 9.20 -9.08
N VAL A 17 -8.85 10.00 -10.14
CA VAL A 17 -8.62 9.49 -11.50
C VAL A 17 -7.23 8.83 -11.58
N ALA A 18 -7.16 7.64 -12.21
CA ALA A 18 -5.90 6.89 -12.23
C ALA A 18 -4.80 7.64 -13.01
N PRO A 19 -3.54 7.66 -12.54
CA PRO A 19 -2.46 8.45 -13.17
C PRO A 19 -2.24 8.16 -14.66
N ARG A 20 -2.43 6.91 -15.09
CA ARG A 20 -2.32 6.52 -16.51
C ARG A 20 -3.40 7.18 -17.38
N HIS A 21 -4.64 7.24 -16.89
CA HIS A 21 -5.74 7.91 -17.60
C HIS A 21 -5.52 9.42 -17.63
N VAL A 22 -5.03 10.01 -16.53
CA VAL A 22 -4.67 11.44 -16.51
C VAL A 22 -3.57 11.75 -17.54
N GLN A 23 -2.51 10.94 -17.60
CA GLN A 23 -1.44 11.15 -18.59
C GLN A 23 -1.92 11.00 -20.03
N ARG A 24 -2.75 9.98 -20.30
CA ARG A 24 -3.35 9.78 -21.62
C ARG A 24 -4.23 10.96 -22.00
N TYR A 25 -5.10 11.41 -21.10
CA TYR A 25 -6.00 12.53 -21.35
C TYR A 25 -5.27 13.86 -21.56
N LEU A 26 -4.24 14.15 -20.76
CA LEU A 26 -3.42 15.35 -20.96
C LEU A 26 -2.67 15.32 -22.29
N LYS A 27 -2.27 14.13 -22.76
CA LYS A 27 -1.67 13.97 -24.09
C LYS A 27 -2.71 14.24 -25.19
N GLU A 28 -3.88 13.62 -25.10
CA GLU A 28 -4.98 13.82 -26.05
C GLU A 28 -5.39 15.30 -26.13
N LEU A 29 -5.48 16.00 -24.99
CA LEU A 29 -5.75 17.44 -24.95
C LEU A 29 -4.61 18.29 -25.53
N ALA A 30 -3.35 17.89 -25.32
CA ALA A 30 -2.21 18.59 -25.90
C ALA A 30 -2.18 18.44 -27.43
N ASP A 31 -2.52 17.25 -27.94
CA ASP A 31 -2.64 16.97 -29.36
C ASP A 31 -3.79 17.79 -29.97
N HIS A 32 -4.96 17.82 -29.32
CA HIS A 32 -6.10 18.65 -29.78
C HIS A 32 -5.80 20.16 -29.76
N LEU A 33 -5.10 20.65 -28.74
CA LEU A 33 -4.66 22.04 -28.70
C LEU A 33 -3.70 22.35 -29.86
N ALA A 34 -2.79 21.42 -30.19
CA ALA A 34 -1.88 21.59 -31.32
C ALA A 34 -2.63 21.66 -32.66
N ASP A 35 -3.67 20.83 -32.84
CA ASP A 35 -4.55 20.87 -34.02
C ASP A 35 -5.29 22.20 -34.12
N LEU A 36 -5.95 22.64 -33.03
CA LEU A 36 -6.65 23.94 -32.97
C LEU A 36 -5.70 25.10 -33.25
N ARG A 37 -4.49 25.08 -32.69
CA ARG A 37 -3.47 26.11 -32.95
C ARG A 37 -3.09 26.14 -34.43
N ALA A 38 -2.93 24.98 -35.07
CA ALA A 38 -2.61 24.91 -36.49
C ALA A 38 -3.73 25.47 -37.37
N GLU A 39 -4.99 25.24 -37.01
CA GLU A 39 -6.15 25.84 -37.68
C GLU A 39 -6.18 27.36 -37.54
N GLU A 40 -5.96 27.88 -36.33
CA GLU A 40 -5.95 29.33 -36.06
C GLU A 40 -4.80 30.05 -36.78
N VAL A 41 -3.63 29.42 -36.90
CA VAL A 41 -2.51 29.93 -37.70
C VAL A 41 -2.85 29.92 -39.19
N ARG A 42 -3.50 28.86 -39.70
CA ARG A 42 -3.99 28.83 -41.10
C ARG A 42 -5.05 29.88 -41.37
N ALA A 43 -5.83 30.27 -40.36
CA ALA A 43 -6.78 31.37 -40.41
C ALA A 43 -6.12 32.76 -40.40
N GLY A 44 -4.77 32.82 -40.41
CA GLY A 44 -4.01 34.06 -40.56
C GLY A 44 -3.68 34.76 -39.24
N ARG A 45 -3.96 34.14 -38.08
CA ARG A 45 -3.67 34.75 -36.77
C ARG A 45 -2.19 34.63 -36.40
N GLY A 46 -1.69 35.64 -35.69
CA GLY A 46 -0.33 35.61 -35.14
C GLY A 46 -0.15 34.45 -34.15
N ARG A 47 1.07 33.91 -34.05
CA ARG A 47 1.35 32.67 -33.29
C ARG A 47 0.97 32.72 -31.80
N ALA A 48 0.96 33.89 -31.18
CA ALA A 48 0.54 34.11 -29.79
C ALA A 48 -0.99 34.25 -29.66
N GLU A 49 -1.65 34.95 -30.58
CA GLU A 49 -3.11 35.07 -30.64
C GLU A 49 -3.77 33.73 -30.98
N ALA A 50 -3.18 32.97 -31.91
CA ALA A 50 -3.63 31.62 -32.26
C ALA A 50 -3.58 30.66 -31.05
N GLU A 51 -2.59 30.82 -30.17
CA GLU A 51 -2.47 30.02 -28.95
C GLU A 51 -3.51 30.42 -27.90
N SER A 52 -3.75 31.72 -27.70
CA SER A 52 -4.82 32.21 -26.81
C SER A 52 -6.20 31.77 -27.30
N ALA A 53 -6.48 31.94 -28.60
CA ALA A 53 -7.76 31.54 -29.19
C ALA A 53 -7.98 30.02 -29.16
N ALA A 54 -6.93 29.22 -29.36
CA ALA A 54 -7.01 27.77 -29.23
C ALA A 54 -7.30 27.34 -27.79
N LEU A 55 -6.70 28.00 -26.79
CA LEU A 55 -6.99 27.76 -25.37
C LEU A 55 -8.43 28.12 -25.01
N ASP A 56 -8.95 29.25 -25.51
CA ASP A 56 -10.34 29.67 -25.28
C ASP A 56 -11.34 28.68 -25.91
N ARG A 57 -11.02 28.12 -27.08
CA ARG A 57 -11.86 27.09 -27.74
C ARG A 57 -11.78 25.72 -27.07
N LEU A 58 -10.69 25.39 -26.39
CA LEU A 58 -10.52 24.12 -25.67
C LEU A 58 -11.49 23.99 -24.47
N GLY A 59 -11.99 25.13 -23.96
CA GLY A 59 -12.97 25.18 -22.88
C GLY A 59 -12.34 25.31 -21.49
N SER A 60 -13.21 25.46 -20.47
CA SER A 60 -12.76 25.70 -19.11
C SER A 60 -12.14 24.46 -18.46
N ILE A 61 -11.17 24.66 -17.57
CA ILE A 61 -10.58 23.58 -16.75
C ILE A 61 -11.66 22.85 -15.95
N ASP A 62 -12.68 23.57 -15.49
CA ASP A 62 -13.78 23.01 -14.71
C ASP A 62 -14.57 21.99 -15.53
N ASP A 63 -14.96 22.34 -16.76
CA ASP A 63 -15.70 21.45 -17.67
C ASP A 63 -14.88 20.22 -18.06
N LEU A 64 -13.61 20.43 -18.42
CA LEU A 64 -12.67 19.36 -18.78
C LEU A 64 -12.42 18.39 -17.61
N SER A 65 -12.36 18.91 -16.39
CA SER A 65 -12.19 18.09 -15.18
C SER A 65 -13.46 17.33 -14.83
N LYS A 66 -14.63 17.98 -14.90
CA LYS A 66 -15.93 17.39 -14.59
C LYS A 66 -16.26 16.22 -15.51
N ALA A 67 -16.01 16.37 -16.81
CA ALA A 67 -16.24 15.32 -17.81
C ALA A 67 -15.48 14.00 -17.49
N MET A 68 -14.25 14.10 -16.96
CA MET A 68 -13.50 12.92 -16.53
C MET A 68 -13.91 12.41 -15.15
N ILE A 69 -14.23 13.29 -14.21
CA ILE A 69 -14.55 12.92 -12.81
C ILE A 69 -15.88 12.16 -12.75
N GLU A 70 -16.87 12.56 -13.55
CA GLU A 70 -18.19 11.91 -13.63
C GLU A 70 -18.09 10.48 -14.18
N GLN A 71 -17.06 10.18 -14.98
CA GLN A 71 -16.87 8.86 -15.56
C GLN A 71 -16.19 7.91 -14.56
N ARG A 72 -17.03 7.10 -13.90
CA ARG A 72 -16.63 6.08 -12.91
C ARG A 72 -15.63 5.04 -13.43
N GLN A 73 -15.51 4.88 -14.74
CA GLN A 73 -14.55 3.98 -15.39
C GLN A 73 -13.09 4.48 -15.35
N PHE A 74 -12.87 5.79 -15.21
CA PHE A 74 -11.53 6.38 -15.14
C PHE A 74 -11.01 6.51 -13.70
N GLN A 75 -11.88 6.30 -12.72
CA GLN A 75 -11.53 6.27 -11.31
C GLN A 75 -10.72 5.00 -11.00
N SER A 76 -9.65 5.17 -10.22
CA SER A 76 -8.88 4.03 -9.72
C SER A 76 -9.73 3.16 -8.77
N TRP A 77 -9.45 1.86 -8.70
CA TRP A 77 -10.13 0.95 -7.73
C TRP A 77 -10.06 1.46 -6.29
N CYS A 78 -8.94 2.10 -5.94
CA CYS A 78 -8.71 2.71 -4.64
C CYS A 78 -9.57 3.96 -4.38
N ALA A 79 -9.99 4.68 -5.43
CA ALA A 79 -10.97 5.77 -5.33
C ALA A 79 -12.42 5.25 -5.39
N ARG A 80 -12.67 4.18 -6.14
CA ARG A 80 -14.01 3.58 -6.32
C ARG A 80 -14.50 2.86 -5.06
N ALA A 81 -13.61 2.17 -4.35
CA ALA A 81 -13.91 1.41 -3.14
C ALA A 81 -12.75 1.51 -2.15
N PRO A 82 -12.53 2.67 -1.51
CA PRO A 82 -11.43 2.86 -0.58
C PRO A 82 -11.47 1.87 0.59
N TRP A 83 -12.66 1.52 1.09
CA TRP A 83 -12.81 0.50 2.13
C TRP A 83 -12.30 -0.89 1.70
N ALA A 84 -12.44 -1.27 0.44
CA ALA A 84 -11.97 -2.57 -0.05
C ALA A 84 -10.45 -2.54 -0.28
N ALA A 85 -9.94 -1.45 -0.86
CA ALA A 85 -8.52 -1.30 -1.15
C ALA A 85 -7.65 -1.08 0.10
N PHE A 86 -8.19 -0.41 1.12
CA PHE A 86 -7.46 -0.04 2.33
C PHE A 86 -7.94 -0.81 3.58
N GLY A 87 -9.17 -1.30 3.60
CA GLY A 87 -9.63 -2.20 4.67
C GLY A 87 -9.32 -3.66 4.34
N LEU A 88 -9.95 -4.19 3.29
CA LEU A 88 -9.94 -5.63 3.02
C LEU A 88 -8.61 -6.12 2.42
N ALA A 89 -8.09 -5.45 1.40
CA ALA A 89 -6.90 -5.92 0.68
C ALA A 89 -5.66 -6.06 1.59
N PRO A 90 -5.32 -5.09 2.47
CA PRO A 90 -4.17 -5.25 3.34
C PRO A 90 -4.29 -6.39 4.34
N LEU A 91 -5.50 -6.63 4.85
CA LEU A 91 -5.77 -7.74 5.76
C LEU A 91 -5.63 -9.08 5.03
N LEU A 92 -6.09 -9.18 3.79
CA LEU A 92 -5.90 -10.39 2.97
C LEU A 92 -4.41 -10.65 2.66
N PHE A 93 -3.65 -9.61 2.31
CA PHE A 93 -2.20 -9.74 2.11
C PHE A 93 -1.48 -10.15 3.39
N LEU A 94 -1.86 -9.58 4.54
CA LEU A 94 -1.29 -9.94 5.83
C LEU A 94 -1.61 -11.39 6.20
N ALA A 95 -2.87 -11.80 6.02
CA ALA A 95 -3.32 -13.17 6.25
C ALA A 95 -2.57 -14.17 5.35
N ALA A 96 -2.38 -13.84 4.07
CA ALA A 96 -1.60 -14.67 3.14
C ALA A 96 -0.13 -14.78 3.58
N ALA A 97 0.49 -13.67 4.00
CA ALA A 97 1.87 -13.68 4.47
C ALA A 97 2.06 -14.51 5.75
N TYR A 98 1.11 -14.42 6.68
CA TYR A 98 1.09 -15.25 7.88
C TYR A 98 0.82 -16.72 7.60
N PHE A 99 -0.07 -17.00 6.65
CA PHE A 99 -0.30 -18.37 6.19
C PHE A 99 0.99 -18.95 5.61
N ILE A 100 1.72 -18.21 4.77
CA ILE A 100 3.01 -18.64 4.22
C ILE A 100 4.04 -18.87 5.33
N ALA A 101 4.15 -17.94 6.29
CA ALA A 101 5.08 -18.09 7.42
C ALA A 101 4.76 -19.33 8.28
N CYS A 102 3.48 -19.55 8.59
CA CYS A 102 3.03 -20.73 9.34
C CYS A 102 3.23 -22.01 8.54
N PHE A 103 3.00 -21.98 7.23
CA PHE A 103 3.22 -23.12 6.35
C PHE A 103 4.70 -23.51 6.31
N ILE A 104 5.60 -22.54 6.15
CA ILE A 104 7.06 -22.74 6.23
C ILE A 104 7.44 -23.31 7.61
N LEU A 105 6.91 -22.75 8.69
CA LEU A 105 7.20 -23.29 10.02
C LEU A 105 6.73 -24.76 10.17
N TRP A 106 5.54 -25.07 9.66
CA TRP A 106 4.95 -26.40 9.72
C TRP A 106 5.71 -27.43 8.89
N SER A 107 5.99 -27.12 7.62
CA SER A 107 6.76 -28.00 6.74
C SER A 107 8.18 -28.18 7.25
N GLY A 108 8.80 -27.12 7.75
CA GLY A 108 10.13 -27.17 8.34
C GLY A 108 10.17 -28.08 9.57
N TRP A 109 9.17 -27.98 10.44
CA TRP A 109 9.05 -28.84 11.61
C TRP A 109 8.87 -30.31 11.21
N LYS A 110 8.03 -30.60 10.21
CA LYS A 110 7.80 -31.96 9.70
C LYS A 110 9.03 -32.58 9.04
N ILE A 111 9.77 -31.81 8.25
CA ILE A 111 10.89 -32.32 7.42
C ILE A 111 12.19 -32.40 8.24
N PHE A 112 12.52 -31.35 8.99
CA PHE A 112 13.83 -31.23 9.62
C PHE A 112 13.86 -31.66 11.09
N LEU A 113 12.71 -31.63 11.76
CA LEU A 113 12.59 -31.84 13.21
C LEU A 113 11.49 -32.87 13.55
N PRO A 114 11.49 -34.07 12.93
CA PRO A 114 10.41 -35.04 13.11
C PRO A 114 10.28 -35.53 14.56
N ARG A 115 11.37 -35.49 15.34
CA ARG A 115 11.40 -35.95 16.74
C ARG A 115 11.29 -34.82 17.78
N ALA A 116 11.25 -33.55 17.38
CA ALA A 116 11.21 -32.44 18.32
C ALA A 116 9.76 -32.09 18.72
N ASP A 117 9.54 -31.87 20.02
CA ASP A 117 8.23 -31.50 20.57
C ASP A 117 7.80 -30.08 20.20
N THR A 118 8.76 -29.20 19.93
CA THR A 118 8.51 -27.85 19.42
C THR A 118 9.59 -27.45 18.40
N PRO A 119 9.25 -26.60 17.42
CA PRO A 119 10.24 -26.05 16.48
C PRO A 119 11.10 -24.93 17.09
N PHE A 120 10.83 -24.49 18.32
CA PHE A 120 11.45 -23.32 18.94
C PHE A 120 12.57 -23.64 19.96
N GLY A 121 12.60 -24.87 20.50
CA GLY A 121 13.52 -25.25 21.58
C GLY A 121 14.73 -26.08 21.14
N THR A 122 14.82 -26.47 19.87
CA THR A 122 15.91 -27.30 19.37
C THR A 122 17.10 -26.46 18.91
N PRO A 123 18.32 -26.69 19.41
CA PRO A 123 19.51 -26.04 18.90
C PRO A 123 19.79 -26.50 17.47
N ILE A 124 19.57 -25.61 16.50
CA ILE A 124 19.90 -25.85 15.09
C ILE A 124 21.23 -25.14 14.81
N PRO A 125 22.22 -25.81 14.18
CA PRO A 125 23.48 -25.17 13.84
C PRO A 125 23.27 -23.94 12.93
N ILE A 126 24.04 -22.87 13.19
CA ILE A 126 23.85 -21.55 12.57
C ILE A 126 23.96 -21.60 11.04
N TYR A 127 24.84 -22.45 10.48
CA TYR A 127 25.09 -22.55 9.04
C TYR A 127 24.31 -23.68 8.35
N SER A 128 23.40 -24.35 9.06
CA SER A 128 22.60 -25.43 8.45
C SER A 128 21.46 -24.86 7.59
N PHE A 129 21.17 -25.55 6.49
CA PHE A 129 20.02 -25.24 5.62
C PHE A 129 18.69 -25.13 6.39
N GLN A 130 18.55 -25.93 7.46
CA GLN A 130 17.43 -25.89 8.40
C GLN A 130 17.26 -24.51 9.04
N ASN A 131 18.36 -23.90 9.51
CA ASN A 131 18.33 -22.57 10.12
C ASN A 131 17.87 -21.55 9.08
N ILE A 132 18.43 -21.56 7.87
CA ILE A 132 18.02 -20.65 6.79
C ILE A 132 16.51 -20.75 6.53
N TYR A 133 15.99 -21.98 6.46
CA TYR A 133 14.56 -22.22 6.23
C TYR A 133 13.66 -21.61 7.31
N PHE A 134 13.98 -21.82 8.59
CA PHE A 134 13.23 -21.23 9.71
C PHE A 134 13.40 -19.70 9.79
N GLN A 135 14.59 -19.19 9.48
CA GLN A 135 14.85 -17.74 9.47
C GLN A 135 14.04 -17.03 8.38
N ILE A 136 13.82 -17.65 7.22
CA ILE A 136 12.94 -17.10 6.18
C ILE A 136 11.50 -16.97 6.70
N GLY A 137 10.95 -18.04 7.31
CA GLY A 137 9.60 -17.99 7.89
C GLY A 137 9.47 -16.91 8.97
N ARG A 138 10.47 -16.81 9.85
CA ARG A 138 10.55 -15.77 10.88
C ARG A 138 10.66 -14.36 10.28
N PHE A 139 11.48 -14.19 9.25
CA PHE A 139 11.63 -12.92 8.55
C PHE A 139 10.30 -12.48 7.93
N ILE A 140 9.61 -13.37 7.21
CA ILE A 140 8.30 -13.09 6.64
C ILE A 140 7.32 -12.68 7.75
N TYR A 141 7.26 -13.45 8.84
CA TYR A 141 6.36 -13.15 9.96
C TYR A 141 6.56 -11.73 10.53
N PHE A 142 7.79 -11.35 10.85
CA PHE A 142 8.08 -10.05 11.49
C PHE A 142 8.06 -8.87 10.52
N THR A 143 8.46 -9.07 9.27
CA THR A 143 8.58 -7.96 8.30
C THR A 143 7.30 -7.69 7.52
N SER A 144 6.38 -8.67 7.41
CA SER A 144 5.16 -8.52 6.61
C SER A 144 4.30 -7.31 7.00
N PRO A 145 4.00 -7.04 8.29
CA PRO A 145 3.21 -5.86 8.66
C PRO A 145 3.84 -4.54 8.19
N VAL A 146 5.17 -4.45 8.27
CA VAL A 146 5.93 -3.26 7.86
C VAL A 146 5.92 -3.12 6.34
N LEU A 147 6.22 -4.20 5.60
CA LEU A 147 6.27 -4.18 4.14
C LEU A 147 4.90 -3.86 3.52
N ILE A 148 3.83 -4.43 4.06
CA ILE A 148 2.46 -4.13 3.60
C ILE A 148 2.11 -2.67 3.94
N GLY A 149 2.46 -2.18 5.14
CA GLY A 149 2.29 -0.78 5.50
C GLY A 149 3.03 0.18 4.56
N TRP A 150 4.26 -0.16 4.17
CA TRP A 150 5.03 0.60 3.18
C TRP A 150 4.37 0.62 1.81
N LEU A 151 3.87 -0.53 1.34
CA LEU A 151 3.16 -0.63 0.07
C LEU A 151 1.93 0.28 0.06
N ILE A 152 1.16 0.30 1.16
CA ILE A 152 0.00 1.18 1.33
C ILE A 152 0.42 2.64 1.32
N GLY A 153 1.47 3.00 2.05
CA GLY A 153 2.00 4.36 2.08
C GLY A 153 2.41 4.84 0.69
N LEU A 154 3.06 3.98 -0.11
CA LEU A 154 3.45 4.27 -1.50
C LEU A 154 2.24 4.41 -2.42
N VAL A 155 1.25 3.53 -2.31
CA VAL A 155 0.01 3.60 -3.11
C VAL A 155 -0.78 4.85 -2.76
N ALA A 156 -0.93 5.17 -1.47
CA ALA A 156 -1.59 6.37 -0.99
C ALA A 156 -0.89 7.64 -1.48
N ALA A 157 0.44 7.70 -1.42
CA ALA A 157 1.23 8.81 -1.95
C ALA A 157 1.08 8.95 -3.47
N ARG A 158 1.03 7.84 -4.21
CA ARG A 158 0.84 7.83 -5.67
C ARG A 158 -0.55 8.27 -6.11
N GLN A 159 -1.57 7.93 -5.32
CA GLN A 159 -2.97 8.19 -5.66
C GLN A 159 -3.52 9.45 -4.98
N ARG A 160 -2.71 10.18 -4.20
CA ARG A 160 -3.07 11.43 -3.48
C ARG A 160 -4.40 11.34 -2.73
N LEU A 161 -4.72 10.17 -2.19
CA LEU A 161 -6.00 9.90 -1.53
C LEU A 161 -6.10 10.58 -0.17
N SER A 162 -7.32 10.74 0.32
CA SER A 162 -7.60 11.28 1.64
C SER A 162 -6.93 10.44 2.73
N MET A 163 -6.30 11.13 3.69
CA MET A 163 -5.38 10.53 4.66
C MET A 163 -6.06 9.54 5.62
N ALA A 164 -7.39 9.59 5.74
CA ALA A 164 -8.18 8.79 6.67
C ALA A 164 -8.15 7.28 6.37
N TRP A 165 -8.17 6.87 5.09
CA TRP A 165 -8.22 5.45 4.74
C TRP A 165 -6.86 4.75 4.89
N PRO A 166 -5.74 5.30 4.39
CA PRO A 166 -4.43 4.71 4.60
C PRO A 166 -4.03 4.64 6.09
N THR A 167 -4.38 5.65 6.90
CA THR A 167 -4.11 5.60 8.35
C THR A 167 -4.92 4.51 9.02
N LEU A 168 -6.20 4.34 8.67
CA LEU A 168 -7.01 3.24 9.17
C LEU A 168 -6.39 1.88 8.83
N SER A 169 -5.87 1.69 7.61
CA SER A 169 -5.15 0.47 7.23
C SER A 169 -3.92 0.23 8.08
N LEU A 170 -3.11 1.28 8.28
CA LEU A 170 -1.86 1.18 9.03
C LEU A 170 -2.14 0.82 10.49
N VAL A 171 -3.17 1.42 11.09
CA VAL A 171 -3.61 1.07 12.45
C VAL A 171 -4.07 -0.39 12.50
N LEU A 172 -4.90 -0.84 11.55
CA LEU A 172 -5.38 -2.22 11.50
C LEU A 172 -4.24 -3.23 11.35
N ILE A 173 -3.29 -2.99 10.45
CA ILE A 173 -2.15 -3.89 10.22
C ILE A 173 -1.22 -3.90 11.43
N ALA A 174 -0.94 -2.73 12.01
CA ALA A 174 -0.11 -2.63 13.19
C ALA A 174 -0.75 -3.38 14.37
N TRP A 175 -2.06 -3.23 14.55
CA TRP A 175 -2.80 -3.92 15.60
C TRP A 175 -2.81 -5.44 15.39
N MET A 176 -3.14 -5.89 14.18
CA MET A 176 -3.12 -7.32 13.83
C MET A 176 -1.71 -7.91 13.96
N GLY A 177 -0.67 -7.15 13.60
CA GLY A 177 0.71 -7.59 13.69
C GLY A 177 1.28 -7.60 15.09
N GLY A 178 0.92 -6.63 15.93
CA GLY A 178 1.35 -6.57 17.33
C GLY A 178 0.62 -7.56 18.24
N THR A 179 -0.56 -8.04 17.83
CA THR A 179 -1.36 -9.03 18.59
C THR A 179 -1.23 -10.45 18.07
N ALA A 180 -0.56 -10.65 16.94
CA ALA A 180 -0.30 -11.96 16.37
C ALA A 180 0.66 -12.75 17.27
N HIS A 181 0.25 -13.96 17.67
CA HIS A 181 1.11 -14.89 18.41
C HIS A 181 0.99 -16.29 17.84
N ILE A 182 2.14 -16.86 17.45
CA ILE A 182 2.23 -18.25 16.99
C ILE A 182 2.41 -19.17 18.19
N GLN A 183 1.62 -20.23 18.27
CA GLN A 183 1.78 -21.31 19.24
C GLN A 183 1.90 -22.63 18.49
N ALA A 184 2.95 -23.39 18.78
CA ALA A 184 3.16 -24.73 18.26
C ALA A 184 3.06 -25.74 19.41
N SER A 185 2.26 -26.78 19.26
CA SER A 185 2.15 -27.87 20.22
C SER A 185 2.00 -29.22 19.51
N ARG A 186 2.52 -30.29 20.10
CA ARG A 186 2.15 -31.66 19.73
C ARG A 186 1.06 -32.16 20.65
N THR A 187 0.17 -32.97 20.09
CA THR A 187 -0.74 -33.78 20.90
C THR A 187 0.08 -34.75 21.76
N ALA A 188 -0.36 -35.01 23.00
CA ALA A 188 0.37 -35.81 23.99
C ALA A 188 0.54 -37.29 23.62
N VAL A 189 0.15 -37.70 22.41
CA VAL A 189 0.28 -39.06 21.90
C VAL A 189 1.66 -39.21 21.25
N ALA A 190 2.38 -40.28 21.54
CA ALA A 190 3.66 -40.58 20.89
C ALA A 190 3.48 -40.67 19.37
N GLY A 191 4.16 -39.78 18.62
CA GLY A 191 4.00 -39.67 17.16
C GLY A 191 2.82 -38.79 16.70
N GLY A 192 2.16 -38.08 17.62
CA GLY A 192 1.04 -37.18 17.34
C GLY A 192 1.38 -36.06 16.35
N PHE A 193 0.36 -35.60 15.61
CA PHE A 193 0.53 -34.50 14.67
C PHE A 193 0.90 -33.20 15.40
N GLY A 194 1.89 -32.49 14.85
CA GLY A 194 2.21 -31.13 15.29
C GLY A 194 1.15 -30.16 14.79
N HIS A 195 0.57 -29.39 15.71
CA HIS A 195 -0.39 -28.34 15.40
C HIS A 195 0.28 -26.99 15.56
N ILE A 196 0.10 -26.13 14.56
CA ILE A 196 0.49 -24.72 14.62
C ILE A 196 -0.80 -23.92 14.60
N SER A 197 -1.04 -23.18 15.68
CA SER A 197 -2.16 -22.26 15.81
C SER A 197 -1.62 -20.84 15.88
N MET A 198 -2.30 -19.92 15.22
CA MET A 198 -2.01 -18.51 15.32
C MET A 198 -3.18 -17.85 16.03
N ASN A 199 -2.91 -17.32 17.23
CA ASN A 199 -3.90 -16.62 18.02
C ASN A 199 -3.70 -15.12 17.82
N PHE A 200 -4.82 -14.42 17.69
CA PHE A 200 -4.87 -12.97 17.70
C PHE A 200 -5.57 -12.54 19.00
N PHE A 201 -5.31 -11.31 19.45
CA PHE A 201 -6.02 -10.73 20.60
C PHE A 201 -5.87 -11.52 21.91
N ARG A 202 -4.75 -12.23 22.12
CA ARG A 202 -4.35 -12.67 23.47
C ARG A 202 -3.91 -11.43 24.27
N LEU A 203 -4.85 -10.56 24.61
CA LEU A 203 -4.73 -9.73 25.80
C LEU A 203 -4.74 -10.71 26.97
N GLY A 204 -3.56 -11.20 27.34
CA GLY A 204 -3.42 -12.08 28.49
C GLY A 204 -4.04 -11.39 29.71
N SER A 205 -4.51 -12.18 30.67
CA SER A 205 -5.04 -11.69 31.94
C SER A 205 -4.02 -10.89 32.78
N SER A 206 -2.78 -10.72 32.31
CA SER A 206 -1.72 -9.94 32.93
C SER A 206 -1.43 -8.64 32.15
N GLY A 207 -1.23 -7.54 32.87
CA GLY A 207 -0.92 -6.23 32.28
C GLY A 207 0.37 -6.21 31.44
N GLN A 208 1.31 -7.12 31.70
CA GLN A 208 2.57 -7.23 30.94
C GLN A 208 2.35 -7.62 29.47
N ASN A 209 1.45 -8.57 29.21
CA ASN A 209 1.14 -9.02 27.84
C ASN A 209 0.44 -7.91 27.03
N VAL A 210 -0.36 -7.08 27.70
CA VAL A 210 -1.01 -5.92 27.07
C VAL A 210 0.03 -4.85 26.73
N SER A 211 0.96 -4.54 27.65
CA SER A 211 2.02 -3.57 27.38
C SER A 211 2.94 -3.98 26.23
N GLU A 212 3.26 -5.27 26.12
CA GLU A 212 4.13 -5.79 25.06
C GLU A 212 3.47 -5.71 23.68
N ALA A 213 2.18 -6.09 23.60
CA ALA A 213 1.40 -5.99 22.38
C ALA A 213 1.22 -4.54 21.91
N ILE A 214 0.97 -3.61 22.83
CA ILE A 214 0.89 -2.17 22.53
C ILE A 214 2.24 -1.67 22.02
N PHE A 215 3.34 -2.04 22.68
CA PHE A 215 4.68 -1.64 22.27
C PHE A 215 5.03 -2.14 20.86
N HIS A 216 4.74 -3.40 20.56
CA HIS A 216 4.94 -3.97 19.22
C HIS A 216 4.08 -3.27 18.16
N THR A 217 2.81 -3.00 18.49
CA THR A 217 1.88 -2.25 17.63
C THR A 217 2.44 -0.85 17.34
N LEU A 218 2.92 -0.13 18.36
CA LEU A 218 3.51 1.21 18.20
C LEU A 218 4.77 1.19 17.34
N ILE A 219 5.65 0.20 17.51
CA ILE A 219 6.84 0.05 16.68
C ILE A 219 6.43 -0.17 15.21
N ILE A 220 5.57 -1.16 14.95
CA ILE A 220 5.13 -1.49 13.59
C ILE A 220 4.48 -0.26 12.94
N PHE A 221 3.61 0.44 13.66
CA PHE A 221 2.96 1.65 13.18
C PHE A 221 3.98 2.74 12.83
N THR A 222 4.93 3.02 13.72
CA THR A 222 5.94 4.07 13.54
C THR A 222 6.82 3.79 12.33
N VAL A 223 7.31 2.54 12.21
CA VAL A 223 8.17 2.13 11.08
C VAL A 223 7.38 2.10 9.77
N ALA A 224 6.11 1.70 9.80
CA ALA A 224 5.26 1.70 8.61
C ALA A 224 4.90 3.12 8.13
N LEU A 225 4.85 4.10 9.04
CA LEU A 225 4.54 5.50 8.72
C LEU A 225 5.72 6.25 8.06
N LEU A 226 6.96 5.78 8.23
CA LEU A 226 8.17 6.47 7.78
C LEU A 226 8.16 6.89 6.30
N PRO A 227 7.87 6.00 5.32
CA PRO A 227 7.88 6.37 3.90
C PRO A 227 6.88 7.48 3.59
N HIS A 228 5.74 7.47 4.29
CA HIS A 228 4.70 8.47 4.11
C HIS A 228 5.13 9.84 4.63
N MET A 229 5.76 9.89 5.81
CA MET A 229 6.31 11.14 6.36
C MET A 229 7.41 11.72 5.47
N ILE A 230 8.34 10.88 4.99
CA ILE A 230 9.43 11.29 4.09
C ILE A 230 8.86 11.90 2.79
N TRP A 231 7.84 11.25 2.21
CA TRP A 231 7.18 11.77 1.02
C TRP A 231 6.52 13.13 1.27
N ARG A 232 5.81 13.28 2.39
CA ARG A 232 5.12 14.52 2.75
C ARG A 232 6.11 15.68 2.96
N LEU A 233 7.21 15.42 3.67
CA LEU A 233 8.27 16.42 3.86
C LEU A 233 8.87 16.88 2.54
N ARG A 234 9.14 15.96 1.60
CA ARG A 234 9.61 16.32 0.25
C ARG A 234 8.61 17.18 -0.52
N HIS A 235 7.31 16.90 -0.39
CA HIS A 235 6.28 17.69 -1.09
C HIS A 235 6.17 19.12 -0.53
N HIS A 236 6.34 19.30 0.78
CA HIS A 236 6.36 20.64 1.38
C HIS A 236 7.59 21.45 0.96
N TYR A 237 8.78 20.84 0.96
CA TYR A 237 10.01 21.52 0.52
C TYR A 237 9.96 21.92 -0.96
N ALA A 238 9.36 21.10 -1.83
CA ALA A 238 9.26 21.38 -3.25
C ALA A 238 8.24 22.49 -3.61
N ARG A 239 7.38 22.92 -2.67
CA ARG A 239 6.45 24.04 -2.86
C ARG A 239 6.99 25.37 -2.32
N SER A 240 8.06 25.34 -1.52
CA SER A 240 8.69 26.53 -0.93
C SER A 240 9.86 27.09 -1.75
N THR A 241 10.18 26.46 -2.88
CA THR A 241 11.18 26.87 -3.88
C THR A 241 10.50 27.04 -5.22
#